data_AF-A0A833PCL4-F1
#
_entry.id   AF-A0A833PCL4-F1
#
_cell.length_a   1.000
_cell.length_b   1.000
_cell.length_c   1.000
_cell.angle_alpha   90.00
_cell.angle_beta   90.00
_cell.angle_gamma   90.00
#
_symmetry.space_group_name_H-M   'P 1'
#
loop_
_entity.id
_entity.type
_entity.pdbx_description
1 polymer ?
#
loop_
_entity_poly.entity_id
_entity_poly.type
_entity_poly.pdbx_seq_one_letter_code
_entity_poly.pdbx_strand_id
1 'polypeptide(L)'
;MSIQKKKIAMTAIFLPLLLAGCGGGGDSSSNQTNSSTTEDSLDNGTRYYFVDYELNADSDNLTMQYFEVFNKQFKSAESNTSLGEYILTANKLYTPRDIASNSVVLNSITSWTSKSIGDVKTDIKLEKVDISGKNIFDTLFPGYRNLGFDNESNYNEARKLLVSYGKDSFPKGSNCYRIISTKSNQDYFSFNTDIEFNQAFEQFDQ
;
A
#
# COMPACT_ATOMS: atom_id res chain seq x y z
N MET A 1 -2.59 2.43 -29.19
CA MET A 1 -1.89 1.41 -28.37
C MET A 1 -1.02 2.14 -27.35
N SER A 2 -1.54 2.36 -26.14
CA SER A 2 -0.79 3.04 -25.07
C SER A 2 -0.25 1.98 -24.12
N ILE A 3 1.07 1.87 -24.04
CA ILE A 3 1.74 1.02 -23.06
C ILE A 3 1.62 1.74 -21.72
N GLN A 4 0.62 1.34 -20.92
CA GLN A 4 0.47 1.76 -19.53
C GLN A 4 1.76 1.39 -18.79
N LYS A 5 2.52 2.41 -18.38
CA LYS A 5 3.75 2.26 -17.60
C LYS A 5 3.40 1.56 -16.29
N LYS A 6 4.09 0.45 -16.01
CA LYS A 6 3.87 -0.36 -14.81
C LYS A 6 4.14 0.48 -13.56
N LYS A 7 3.14 0.59 -12.69
CA LYS A 7 3.23 1.20 -11.36
C LYS A 7 4.19 0.40 -10.49
N ILE A 8 5.27 1.03 -10.02
CA ILE A 8 6.19 0.44 -9.05
C ILE A 8 5.76 0.93 -7.67
N ALA A 9 4.95 0.11 -6.98
CA ALA A 9 4.54 0.37 -5.61
C ALA A 9 5.68 -0.01 -4.64
N MET A 10 6.15 0.94 -3.84
CA MET A 10 7.22 0.75 -2.87
C MET A 10 6.69 1.01 -1.45
N THR A 11 6.45 -0.04 -0.68
CA THR A 11 5.79 0.04 0.65
C THR A 11 6.80 0.06 1.81
N ALA A 12 6.79 1.09 2.64
CA ALA A 12 7.47 1.20 3.95
C ALA A 12 6.82 2.38 4.70
N ILE A 13 6.64 2.49 6.02
CA ILE A 13 7.46 2.10 7.19
C ILE A 13 6.55 1.83 8.40
N PHE A 14 6.93 0.85 9.21
CA PHE A 14 6.47 0.72 10.60
C PHE A 14 7.22 1.65 11.53
N LEU A 15 6.49 2.52 12.22
CA LEU A 15 6.90 3.03 13.52
C LEU A 15 5.90 2.50 14.57
N PRO A 16 6.29 1.58 15.45
CA PRO A 16 5.58 1.39 16.69
C PRO A 16 6.05 2.50 17.65
N LEU A 17 5.41 3.65 17.59
CA LEU A 17 5.33 4.50 18.77
C LEU A 17 4.10 4.05 19.56
N LEU A 18 4.40 3.29 20.61
CA LEU A 18 3.54 3.11 21.78
C LEU A 18 2.90 4.45 22.15
N LEU A 19 1.59 4.57 21.95
CA LEU A 19 0.72 5.50 22.69
C LEU A 19 -0.75 5.06 22.52
N ALA A 20 -1.08 3.90 23.10
CA ALA A 20 -2.39 3.69 23.69
C ALA A 20 -2.15 3.36 25.16
N GLY A 21 -2.42 4.33 26.03
CA GLY A 21 -2.57 4.06 27.44
C GLY A 21 -3.76 3.12 27.64
N CYS A 22 -3.52 2.01 28.34
CA CYS A 22 -4.52 1.37 29.18
C CYS A 22 -3.79 0.88 30.44
N GLY A 23 -4.35 1.20 31.60
CA GLY A 23 -3.67 1.31 32.89
C GLY A 23 -3.10 0.02 33.50
N GLY A 24 -2.11 0.22 34.36
CA GLY A 24 -1.56 -0.77 35.27
C GLY A 24 -0.46 -0.14 36.09
N GLY A 25 -0.80 0.39 37.27
CA GLY A 25 0.19 0.87 38.24
C GLY A 25 1.08 -0.28 38.74
N GLY A 26 2.38 -0.03 38.85
CA GLY A 26 3.36 -0.97 39.38
C GLY A 26 4.74 -0.35 39.39
N ASP A 27 5.27 -0.18 40.59
CA ASP A 27 6.48 0.55 40.95
C ASP A 27 7.79 -0.17 40.55
N SER A 28 8.90 0.56 40.70
CA SER A 28 10.31 0.15 40.82
C SER A 28 11.17 -0.06 39.56
N SER A 29 12.03 0.94 39.36
CA SER A 29 13.43 0.89 38.90
C SER A 29 13.95 -0.41 38.27
N SER A 30 14.25 -0.36 36.98
CA SER A 30 15.47 -0.98 36.46
C SER A 30 15.93 -0.29 35.18
N ASN A 31 17.21 0.09 35.16
CA ASN A 31 17.94 0.45 33.95
C ASN A 31 17.87 -0.73 32.98
N GLN A 32 17.13 -0.57 31.88
CA GLN A 32 17.27 -1.42 30.71
C GLN A 32 17.53 -0.54 29.49
N THR A 33 18.79 -0.54 29.07
CA THR A 33 19.20 -0.32 27.68
C THR A 33 18.56 -1.40 26.81
N ASN A 34 17.26 -1.28 26.56
CA ASN A 34 16.58 -2.11 25.57
C ASN A 34 16.69 -1.40 24.24
N SER A 35 17.62 -1.86 23.39
CA SER A 35 17.42 -1.74 21.95
C SER A 35 16.14 -2.49 21.63
N SER A 36 15.02 -1.79 21.59
CA SER A 36 13.76 -2.35 21.15
C SER A 36 13.90 -2.68 19.66
N THR A 37 14.39 -3.86 19.34
CA THR A 37 14.13 -4.48 18.05
C THR A 37 12.64 -4.80 18.07
N THR A 38 11.84 -3.84 17.62
CA THR A 38 10.42 -4.08 17.39
C THR A 38 10.31 -5.16 16.35
N GLU A 39 9.92 -6.36 16.79
CA GLU A 39 9.64 -7.47 15.90
C GLU A 39 8.44 -7.09 15.02
N ASP A 40 8.55 -7.37 13.72
CA ASP A 40 7.43 -7.14 12.81
C ASP A 40 6.29 -8.10 13.18
N SER A 41 5.08 -7.55 13.31
CA SER A 41 3.92 -8.30 13.78
C SER A 41 2.77 -8.26 12.76
N LEU A 42 1.91 -9.28 12.84
CA LEU A 42 0.61 -9.35 12.17
C LEU A 42 -0.53 -9.42 13.20
N ASP A 43 -0.27 -9.00 14.44
CA ASP A 43 -1.26 -8.97 15.50
C ASP A 43 -2.30 -7.88 15.27
N ASN A 44 -3.48 -8.07 15.85
CA ASN A 44 -4.56 -7.09 15.74
C ASN A 44 -4.13 -5.73 16.28
N GLY A 45 -4.46 -4.67 15.55
CA GLY A 45 -4.07 -3.29 15.87
C GLY A 45 -2.73 -2.86 15.26
N THR A 46 -1.97 -3.78 14.65
CA THR A 46 -0.73 -3.44 13.94
C THR A 46 -1.05 -2.57 12.72
N ARG A 47 -0.37 -1.43 12.53
CA ARG A 47 -0.62 -0.49 11.42
C ARG A 47 0.50 -0.46 10.41
N TYR A 48 0.23 -0.95 9.20
CA TYR A 48 1.12 -0.85 8.05
C TYR A 48 0.87 0.48 7.35
N TYR A 49 1.91 1.29 7.18
CA TYR A 49 1.82 2.52 6.39
C TYR A 49 2.21 2.23 4.94
N PHE A 50 1.38 2.69 4.03
CA PHE A 50 1.57 2.65 2.60
C PHE A 50 1.93 4.05 2.12
N VAL A 51 3.02 4.13 1.36
CA VAL A 51 3.49 5.37 0.73
C VAL A 51 3.53 5.11 -0.77
N ASP A 52 2.87 5.97 -1.53
CA ASP A 52 2.90 5.96 -2.99
C ASP A 52 3.40 7.30 -3.49
N TYR A 53 4.34 7.26 -4.40
CA TYR A 53 4.96 8.43 -4.99
C TYR A 53 4.80 8.36 -6.50
N GLU A 54 4.00 9.29 -7.02
CA GLU A 54 3.71 9.41 -8.45
C GLU A 54 4.40 10.66 -9.01
N LEU A 55 5.31 10.44 -9.97
CA LEU A 55 5.93 11.49 -10.77
C LEU A 55 4.97 11.90 -11.90
N ASN A 56 4.40 13.11 -11.84
CA ASN A 56 3.68 13.69 -12.97
C ASN A 56 4.48 14.83 -13.62
N ALA A 57 4.15 15.15 -14.87
CA ALA A 57 4.88 16.15 -15.65
C ALA A 57 4.89 17.54 -14.99
N ASP A 58 3.83 17.86 -14.24
CA ASP A 58 3.61 19.19 -13.66
C ASP A 58 3.63 19.20 -12.12
N SER A 59 3.64 18.03 -11.47
CA SER A 59 3.72 17.91 -10.01
C SER A 59 4.08 16.51 -9.56
N ASP A 60 4.84 16.44 -8.47
CA ASP A 60 5.02 15.20 -7.72
C ASP A 60 3.86 15.04 -6.73
N ASN A 61 3.28 13.84 -6.68
CA ASN A 61 2.25 13.51 -5.71
C ASN A 61 2.75 12.45 -4.73
N LEU A 62 2.60 12.72 -3.43
CA LEU A 62 2.80 11.74 -2.37
C LEU A 62 1.47 11.41 -1.72
N THR A 63 1.09 10.14 -1.78
CA THR A 63 -0.03 9.62 -1.01
C THR A 63 0.49 8.77 0.14
N MET A 64 0.03 9.07 1.35
CA MET A 64 0.29 8.25 2.53
C MET A 64 -1.03 7.73 3.08
N GLN A 65 -1.11 6.43 3.27
CA GLN A 65 -2.24 5.73 3.86
C GLN A 65 -1.73 4.77 4.92
N TYR A 66 -2.63 4.28 5.77
CA TYR A 66 -2.32 3.15 6.63
C TYR A 66 -3.45 2.14 6.56
N PHE A 67 -3.11 0.89 6.80
CA PHE A 67 -4.07 -0.17 7.05
C PHE A 67 -3.76 -0.85 8.37
N GLU A 68 -4.81 -1.08 9.15
CA GLU A 68 -4.71 -1.77 10.43
C GLU A 68 -5.01 -3.25 10.23
N VAL A 69 -4.16 -4.10 10.80
CA VAL A 69 -4.35 -5.54 10.77
C VAL A 69 -5.45 -5.91 11.75
N PHE A 70 -6.42 -6.67 11.26
CA PHE A 70 -7.45 -7.28 12.08
C PHE A 70 -7.68 -8.71 11.60
N ASN A 71 -7.46 -9.70 12.46
CA ASN A 71 -7.56 -11.11 12.15
C ASN A 71 -6.71 -11.51 10.92
N LYS A 72 -5.44 -11.06 10.88
CA LYS A 72 -4.51 -11.26 9.75
C LYS A 72 -5.07 -10.83 8.40
N GLN A 73 -5.89 -9.79 8.37
CA GLN A 73 -6.38 -9.19 7.14
C GLN A 73 -6.52 -7.68 7.31
N PHE A 74 -6.61 -6.99 6.19
CA PHE A 74 -7.09 -5.63 6.12
C PHE A 74 -8.01 -5.47 4.91
N LYS A 75 -8.79 -4.38 4.92
CA LYS A 75 -9.77 -4.06 3.89
C LYS A 75 -9.46 -2.69 3.33
N SER A 76 -9.58 -2.51 2.01
CA SER A 76 -9.54 -1.17 1.43
C SER A 76 -10.83 -0.41 1.79
N ALA A 77 -10.82 0.91 1.59
CA ALA A 77 -12.04 1.72 1.70
C ALA A 77 -13.14 1.29 0.72
N GLU A 78 -12.76 0.60 -0.35
CA GLU A 78 -13.63 0.04 -1.40
C GLU A 78 -14.02 -1.42 -1.10
N SER A 79 -13.82 -1.90 0.12
CA SER A 79 -14.25 -3.24 0.52
C SER A 79 -15.77 -3.30 0.67
N ASN A 80 -16.35 -4.36 0.10
CA ASN A 80 -17.79 -4.61 0.10
C ASN A 80 -18.60 -3.51 -0.62
N THR A 81 -18.00 -2.83 -1.59
CA THR A 81 -18.69 -1.88 -2.47
C THR A 81 -18.92 -2.48 -3.85
N SER A 82 -19.69 -1.78 -4.70
CA SER A 82 -19.87 -2.14 -6.10
C SER A 82 -18.52 -2.20 -6.83
N LEU A 83 -18.34 -3.20 -7.70
CA LEU A 83 -17.11 -3.45 -8.45
C LEU A 83 -16.73 -2.26 -9.36
N GLY A 84 -17.71 -1.54 -9.91
CA GLY A 84 -17.49 -0.35 -10.73
C GLY A 84 -16.97 -0.61 -12.15
N GLU A 85 -16.45 -1.81 -12.42
CA GLU A 85 -15.97 -2.26 -13.73
C GLU A 85 -16.52 -3.65 -14.08
N TYR A 86 -16.36 -4.08 -15.33
CA TYR A 86 -16.57 -5.47 -15.72
C TYR A 86 -15.28 -6.26 -15.54
N ILE A 87 -15.38 -7.50 -15.04
CA ILE A 87 -14.27 -8.45 -15.00
C ILE A 87 -14.73 -9.74 -15.68
N LEU A 88 -14.07 -10.14 -16.77
CA LEU A 88 -14.32 -11.44 -17.40
C LEU A 88 -13.21 -12.42 -17.03
N THR A 89 -13.62 -13.54 -16.41
CA THR A 89 -12.80 -14.75 -16.25
C THR A 89 -13.23 -15.80 -17.28
N ALA A 90 -12.53 -16.93 -17.34
CA ALA A 90 -12.92 -18.05 -18.19
C ALA A 90 -14.34 -18.57 -17.90
N ASN A 91 -14.82 -18.41 -16.65
CA ASN A 91 -16.05 -19.02 -16.17
C ASN A 91 -17.18 -18.01 -15.89
N LYS A 92 -16.86 -16.72 -15.74
CA LYS A 92 -17.83 -15.73 -15.28
C LYS A 92 -17.50 -14.31 -15.73
N LEU A 93 -18.53 -13.60 -16.18
CA LEU A 93 -18.54 -12.14 -16.25
C LEU A 93 -19.06 -11.57 -14.94
N TYR A 94 -18.25 -10.76 -14.27
CA TYR A 94 -18.66 -9.88 -13.19
C TYR A 94 -19.03 -8.51 -13.77
N THR A 95 -20.08 -7.91 -13.23
CA THR A 95 -20.64 -6.63 -13.66
C THR A 95 -20.29 -5.52 -12.67
N PRO A 96 -20.37 -4.23 -13.07
CA PRO A 96 -20.11 -3.11 -12.18
C PRO A 96 -20.97 -3.09 -10.91
N ARG A 97 -22.13 -3.76 -10.92
CA ARG A 97 -23.06 -3.84 -9.78
C ARG A 97 -22.72 -4.96 -8.80
N ASP A 98 -21.89 -5.92 -9.19
CA ASP A 98 -21.49 -6.99 -8.30
C ASP A 98 -20.66 -6.44 -7.14
N ILE A 99 -20.79 -7.05 -5.96
CA ILE A 99 -20.10 -6.57 -4.76
C ILE A 99 -18.69 -7.17 -4.69
N ALA A 100 -17.69 -6.31 -4.74
CA ALA A 100 -16.29 -6.68 -4.61
C ALA A 100 -15.89 -6.79 -3.13
N SER A 101 -15.13 -7.84 -2.80
CA SER A 101 -14.66 -8.04 -1.43
C SER A 101 -13.53 -7.09 -1.06
N ASN A 102 -12.64 -6.77 -2.01
CA ASN A 102 -11.46 -5.91 -1.87
C ASN A 102 -10.79 -6.01 -0.48
N SER A 103 -10.31 -7.21 -0.19
CA SER A 103 -9.65 -7.53 1.08
C SER A 103 -8.29 -8.16 0.84
N VAL A 104 -7.36 -7.95 1.78
CA VAL A 104 -6.04 -8.55 1.72
C VAL A 104 -5.85 -9.43 2.94
N VAL A 105 -5.50 -10.70 2.70
CA VAL A 105 -5.16 -11.67 3.75
C VAL A 105 -3.65 -11.74 3.88
N LEU A 106 -3.16 -11.74 5.12
CA LEU A 106 -1.74 -11.71 5.48
C LEU A 106 -1.32 -13.13 5.90
N ASN A 107 -0.88 -13.94 4.94
CA ASN A 107 -0.46 -15.32 5.21
C ASN A 107 0.85 -15.35 6.03
N SER A 108 1.74 -14.38 5.76
CA SER A 108 2.93 -14.07 6.55
C SER A 108 3.35 -12.62 6.31
N ILE A 109 4.37 -12.14 7.01
CA ILE A 109 4.94 -10.80 6.82
C ILE A 109 5.30 -10.55 5.34
N THR A 110 5.77 -11.59 4.62
CA THR A 110 6.25 -11.46 3.24
C THR A 110 5.35 -12.14 2.19
N SER A 111 4.17 -12.61 2.57
CA SER A 111 3.25 -13.29 1.64
C SER A 111 1.80 -12.95 1.97
N TRP A 112 1.17 -12.21 1.06
CA TRP A 112 -0.22 -11.77 1.18
C TRP A 112 -1.05 -12.29 0.00
N THR A 113 -2.37 -12.30 0.16
CA THR A 113 -3.31 -12.62 -0.91
C THR A 113 -4.38 -11.55 -0.97
N SER A 114 -4.40 -10.78 -2.07
CA SER A 114 -5.48 -9.85 -2.38
C SER A 114 -6.67 -10.60 -2.97
N LYS A 115 -7.85 -10.36 -2.44
CA LYS A 115 -9.13 -10.88 -2.91
C LYS A 115 -9.90 -9.71 -3.51
N SER A 116 -10.12 -9.75 -4.82
CA SER A 116 -10.90 -8.75 -5.53
C SER A 116 -12.38 -9.12 -5.46
N ILE A 117 -12.83 -10.07 -6.29
CA ILE A 117 -14.22 -10.51 -6.36
C ILE A 117 -14.33 -12.01 -6.61
N GLY A 118 -15.30 -12.66 -5.96
CA GLY A 118 -15.54 -14.10 -6.11
C GLY A 118 -14.28 -14.94 -5.88
N ASP A 119 -13.84 -15.65 -6.92
CA ASP A 119 -12.62 -16.45 -6.90
C ASP A 119 -11.39 -15.74 -7.50
N VAL A 120 -11.52 -14.50 -7.99
CA VAL A 120 -10.41 -13.67 -8.51
C VAL A 120 -9.54 -13.19 -7.36
N LYS A 121 -8.30 -13.70 -7.31
CA LYS A 121 -7.32 -13.43 -6.26
C LYS A 121 -5.93 -13.22 -6.86
N THR A 122 -5.14 -12.44 -6.16
CA THR A 122 -3.75 -12.18 -6.52
C THR A 122 -2.85 -12.41 -5.32
N ASP A 123 -1.94 -13.37 -5.44
CA ASP A 123 -0.89 -13.59 -4.46
C ASP A 123 0.19 -12.53 -4.63
N ILE A 124 0.62 -11.94 -3.51
CA ILE A 124 1.59 -10.87 -3.43
C ILE A 124 2.76 -11.39 -2.59
N LYS A 125 3.95 -11.39 -3.20
CA LYS A 125 5.19 -11.70 -2.50
C LYS A 125 5.95 -10.41 -2.23
N LEU A 126 6.37 -10.25 -0.99
CA LEU A 126 7.13 -9.10 -0.51
C LEU A 126 8.53 -9.56 -0.12
N GLU A 127 9.45 -8.61 -0.08
CA GLU A 127 10.74 -8.77 0.58
C GLU A 127 10.88 -7.74 1.69
N LYS A 128 11.52 -8.15 2.78
CA LYS A 128 11.87 -7.26 3.89
C LYS A 128 13.22 -6.58 3.59
N VAL A 129 13.25 -5.27 3.66
CA VAL A 129 14.44 -4.44 3.41
C VAL A 129 14.75 -3.63 4.66
N ASP A 130 15.96 -3.80 5.19
CA ASP A 130 16.45 -2.94 6.28
C ASP A 130 16.68 -1.52 5.76
N ILE A 131 16.06 -0.55 6.42
CA ILE A 131 16.17 0.86 6.13
C ILE A 131 16.68 1.65 7.33
N SER A 132 17.13 0.97 8.39
CA SER A 132 17.70 1.57 9.59
C SER A 132 18.80 2.58 9.24
N GLY A 133 18.67 3.80 9.77
CA GLY A 133 19.64 4.88 9.54
C GLY A 133 19.68 5.44 8.13
N LYS A 134 18.87 4.94 7.18
CA LYS A 134 18.76 5.55 5.85
C LYS A 134 17.99 6.86 5.96
N ASN A 135 18.35 7.83 5.13
CA ASN A 135 17.62 9.07 5.04
C ASN A 135 16.19 8.81 4.53
N ILE A 136 15.20 9.37 5.24
CA ILE A 136 13.78 9.17 4.98
C ILE A 136 13.40 9.73 3.61
N PHE A 137 13.92 10.90 3.26
CA PHE A 137 13.65 11.56 1.99
C PHE A 137 14.26 10.81 0.82
N ASP A 138 15.49 10.34 0.94
CA ASP A 138 16.13 9.57 -0.14
C ASP A 138 15.45 8.23 -0.37
N THR A 139 14.92 7.64 0.71
CA THR A 139 14.31 6.31 0.67
C THR A 139 12.87 6.34 0.15
N LEU A 140 12.08 7.35 0.54
CA LEU A 140 10.68 7.48 0.14
C LEU A 140 10.49 8.40 -1.08
N PHE A 141 11.44 9.31 -1.33
CA PHE A 141 11.34 10.36 -2.34
C PHE A 141 12.68 10.59 -3.08
N PRO A 142 13.18 9.59 -3.82
CA PRO A 142 14.50 9.69 -4.46
C PRO A 142 14.65 10.87 -5.45
N GLY A 143 13.54 11.44 -5.96
CA GLY A 143 13.52 12.63 -6.83
C GLY A 143 13.47 13.98 -6.11
N TYR A 144 13.18 14.01 -4.81
CA TYR A 144 12.82 15.23 -4.06
C TYR A 144 13.98 16.23 -3.91
N ARG A 145 15.23 15.77 -3.88
CA ARG A 145 16.40 16.65 -3.71
C ARG A 145 16.60 17.62 -4.87
N ASN A 146 16.13 17.27 -6.07
CA ASN A 146 16.26 18.13 -7.25
C ASN A 146 15.24 19.28 -7.25
N LEU A 147 14.22 19.21 -6.41
CA LEU A 147 13.13 20.20 -6.37
C LEU A 147 13.31 21.27 -5.30
N GLY A 148 14.25 21.08 -4.37
CA GLY A 148 14.53 22.02 -3.28
C GLY A 148 13.43 22.05 -2.21
N PHE A 149 13.81 22.17 -0.93
CA PHE A 149 12.86 22.50 0.14
C PHE A 149 12.62 24.02 0.13
N ASP A 150 12.08 24.57 -0.95
CA ASP A 150 11.64 25.96 -0.94
C ASP A 150 10.29 26.09 -0.22
N ASN A 151 10.03 27.26 0.36
CA ASN A 151 8.77 27.55 1.05
C ASN A 151 7.60 27.77 0.07
N GLU A 152 7.85 27.65 -1.23
CA GLU A 152 6.88 27.93 -2.29
C GLU A 152 6.23 26.64 -2.82
N SER A 153 6.92 25.50 -2.72
CA SER A 153 6.40 24.22 -3.16
C SER A 153 5.55 23.53 -2.09
N ASN A 154 4.42 22.96 -2.52
CA ASN A 154 3.35 22.42 -1.67
C ASN A 154 3.69 21.05 -1.03
N TYR A 155 4.90 20.88 -0.50
CA TYR A 155 5.39 19.64 0.11
C TYR A 155 4.88 19.42 1.54
N ASN A 156 3.61 19.73 1.80
CA ASN A 156 3.04 19.68 3.14
C ASN A 156 3.21 18.31 3.78
N GLU A 157 3.21 17.23 3.00
CA GLU A 157 3.26 15.84 3.46
C GLU A 157 4.68 15.43 3.86
N ALA A 158 5.68 15.75 3.04
CA ALA A 158 7.10 15.56 3.37
C ALA A 158 7.51 16.46 4.56
N ARG A 159 6.99 17.68 4.62
CA ARG A 159 7.21 18.62 5.73
C ARG A 159 6.48 18.18 7.01
N LYS A 160 5.26 17.63 6.92
CA LYS A 160 4.58 16.96 8.04
C LYS A 160 5.44 15.84 8.59
N LEU A 161 6.06 15.03 7.72
CA LEU A 161 6.98 13.97 8.13
C LEU A 161 8.21 14.53 8.86
N LEU A 162 8.88 15.56 8.32
CA LEU A 162 9.99 16.24 9.00
C LEU A 162 9.59 16.85 10.36
N VAL A 163 8.47 17.57 10.40
CA VAL A 163 8.00 18.30 11.58
C VAL A 163 7.51 17.33 12.67
N SER A 164 6.82 16.25 12.29
CA SER A 164 6.28 15.27 13.23
C SER A 164 7.36 14.35 13.82
N TYR A 165 8.45 14.09 13.10
CA TYR A 165 9.47 13.12 13.54
C TYR A 165 10.81 13.76 13.94
N GLY A 166 11.09 15.00 13.56
CA GLY A 166 12.29 15.75 13.95
C GLY A 166 13.62 15.10 13.56
N LYS A 167 13.58 14.07 12.70
CA LYS A 167 14.72 13.27 12.26
C LYS A 167 14.62 13.03 10.76
N ASP A 168 15.74 13.16 10.08
CA ASP A 168 15.87 12.96 8.64
C ASP A 168 16.16 11.50 8.26
N SER A 169 16.36 10.63 9.25
CA SER A 169 16.81 9.25 9.07
C SER A 169 15.95 8.27 9.87
N PHE A 170 15.74 7.07 9.33
CA PHE A 170 14.97 6.04 10.02
C PHE A 170 15.64 5.59 11.32
N PRO A 171 14.86 5.34 12.40
CA PRO A 171 15.37 4.71 13.60
C PRO A 171 16.03 3.35 13.34
N LYS A 172 16.84 2.88 14.29
CA LYS A 172 17.37 1.52 14.25
C LYS A 172 16.21 0.51 14.35
N GLY A 173 16.27 -0.54 13.53
CA GLY A 173 15.25 -1.59 13.47
C GLY A 173 14.11 -1.33 12.49
N SER A 174 14.13 -0.21 11.75
CA SER A 174 13.11 0.11 10.75
C SER A 174 13.22 -0.77 9.51
N ASN A 175 12.07 -1.29 9.05
CA ASN A 175 11.97 -2.16 7.89
C ASN A 175 10.98 -1.63 6.85
N CYS A 176 11.29 -1.92 5.59
CA CYS A 176 10.48 -1.69 4.40
C CYS A 176 10.03 -3.04 3.82
N TYR A 177 8.83 -3.10 3.23
CA TYR A 177 8.29 -4.29 2.58
C TYR A 177 8.02 -4.02 1.12
N ARG A 178 8.92 -4.41 0.23
CA ARG A 178 8.77 -4.13 -1.21
C ARG A 178 8.10 -5.30 -1.91
N ILE A 179 7.13 -5.02 -2.79
CA ILE A 179 6.55 -6.04 -3.67
C ILE A 179 7.61 -6.51 -4.66
N ILE A 180 7.87 -7.81 -4.68
CA ILE A 180 8.82 -8.43 -5.62
C ILE A 180 8.12 -9.21 -6.73
N SER A 181 6.91 -9.70 -6.49
CA SER A 181 6.11 -10.37 -7.51
C SER A 181 4.64 -10.41 -7.14
N THR A 182 3.79 -10.41 -8.16
CA THR A 182 2.38 -10.71 -8.04
C THR A 182 2.01 -11.87 -8.97
N LYS A 183 1.05 -12.70 -8.57
CA LYS A 183 0.54 -13.80 -9.38
C LYS A 183 -0.97 -13.93 -9.18
N SER A 184 -1.73 -13.72 -10.25
CA SER A 184 -3.16 -14.01 -10.24
C SER A 184 -3.40 -15.51 -10.26
N ASN A 185 -4.46 -15.96 -9.56
CA ASN A 185 -4.81 -17.38 -9.50
C ASN A 185 -5.51 -17.89 -10.77
N GLN A 186 -5.97 -16.97 -11.62
CA GLN A 186 -6.60 -17.25 -12.90
C GLN A 186 -6.39 -16.06 -13.85
N ASP A 187 -6.55 -16.31 -15.14
CA ASP A 187 -6.57 -15.26 -16.16
C ASP A 187 -7.92 -14.51 -16.09
N TYR A 188 -7.83 -13.19 -16.19
CA TYR A 188 -8.99 -12.32 -16.31
C TYR A 188 -8.62 -11.06 -17.08
N PHE A 189 -9.61 -10.38 -17.63
CA PHE A 189 -9.47 -9.02 -18.12
C PHE A 189 -10.54 -8.14 -17.48
N SER A 190 -10.16 -6.90 -17.15
CA SER A 190 -11.10 -5.89 -16.68
C SER A 190 -11.27 -4.79 -17.72
N PHE A 191 -12.50 -4.27 -17.80
CA PHE A 191 -12.84 -3.22 -18.75
C PHE A 191 -13.99 -2.37 -18.20
N ASN A 192 -13.98 -1.09 -18.59
CA ASN A 192 -15.12 -0.20 -18.46
C ASN A 192 -15.74 -0.01 -19.83
N THR A 193 -17.06 0.09 -19.88
CA THR A 193 -17.76 0.42 -21.12
C THR A 193 -18.83 1.45 -20.83
N ASP A 194 -18.59 2.67 -21.29
CA ASP A 194 -19.58 3.75 -21.32
C ASP A 194 -20.39 3.72 -22.64
N ILE A 195 -20.01 2.83 -23.57
CA ILE A 195 -20.48 2.79 -24.95
C ILE A 195 -20.99 1.37 -25.21
N GLU A 196 -22.30 1.20 -25.18
CA GLU A 196 -22.93 0.01 -25.74
C GLU A 196 -22.69 0.03 -27.25
N PHE A 197 -21.77 -0.80 -27.73
CA PHE A 197 -21.55 -0.97 -29.17
C PHE A 197 -22.78 -1.69 -29.74
N ASN A 198 -23.73 -0.91 -30.28
CA ASN A 198 -24.81 -1.41 -31.12
C ASN A 198 -24.31 -1.75 -32.53
N GLN A 199 -23.18 -2.45 -32.61
CA GLN A 199 -22.64 -3.00 -33.84
C GLN A 199 -22.50 -4.51 -33.68
N ALA A 200 -23.02 -5.23 -34.68
CA ALA A 200 -22.83 -6.67 -34.76
C ALA A 200 -21.35 -6.98 -35.05
N PHE A 201 -20.88 -8.16 -34.64
CA PHE A 201 -19.46 -8.55 -34.79
C PHE A 201 -18.97 -8.45 -36.24
N GLU A 202 -19.87 -8.65 -37.21
CA GLU A 202 -19.61 -8.56 -38.65
C GLU A 202 -19.31 -7.13 -39.14
N GLN A 203 -19.50 -6.11 -38.32
CA GLN A 203 -19.30 -4.70 -38.66
C GLN A 203 -17.94 -4.16 -38.20
N PHE A 204 -17.12 -4.97 -37.52
CA PHE A 204 -15.87 -4.52 -36.90
C PHE A 204 -14.68 -4.37 -37.89
N ASP A 205 -14.82 -4.84 -39.14
CA ASP A 205 -13.75 -4.87 -40.16
C ASP A 205 -14.14 -4.20 -41.50
N GLN A 206 -14.69 -2.98 -41.48
CA GLN A 206 -14.78 -2.11 -42.69
C GLN A 206 -14.01 -0.81 -42.53
#